data_AF-A0AAV8WJR7-F1
#
_entry.id   AF-A0AAV8WJR7-F1
#
_cell.length_a   1.000
_cell.length_b   1.000
_cell.length_c   1.000
_cell.angle_alpha   90.00
_cell.angle_beta   90.00
_cell.angle_gamma   90.00
#
_symmetry.space_group_name_H-M   'P 1'
#
loop_
_entity.id
_entity.type
_entity.pdbx_description
1 polymer ?
#
loop_
_entity_poly.entity_id
_entity_poly.type
_entity_poly.pdbx_seq_one_letter_code
_entity_poly.pdbx_strand_id
1 'polypeptide(L)'
;MEREGQILDVLINEELLHLTSVIAKTVSYPCGNALLIGKSGIGRKSAVKIISALQSAKLIVPVNEQPNFNNDLKAVSKFIVNHRLC
;
A
#
# COMPACT_ATOMS: atom_id res chain seq x y z
N MET A 1 -7.31 -7.97 -14.13
CA MET A 1 -6.71 -8.18 -12.80
C MET A 1 -5.32 -7.57 -12.83
N GLU A 2 -5.02 -6.58 -11.97
CA GLU A 2 -3.66 -6.02 -11.90
C GLU A 2 -2.67 -7.10 -11.45
N ARG A 3 -1.62 -7.36 -12.24
CA ARG A 3 -0.48 -8.21 -11.83
C ARG A 3 0.62 -7.33 -11.22
N GLU A 4 1.37 -7.86 -10.27
CA GLU A 4 2.53 -7.17 -9.70
C GLU A 4 3.59 -6.89 -10.77
N GLY A 5 4.20 -5.71 -10.73
CA GLY A 5 5.24 -5.29 -11.68
C GLY A 5 4.76 -4.80 -13.05
N GLN A 6 3.45 -4.77 -13.31
CA GLN A 6 2.93 -4.19 -14.56
C GLN A 6 2.90 -2.67 -14.51
N ILE A 7 3.41 -2.04 -15.58
CA ILE A 7 3.13 -0.65 -15.89
C ILE A 7 1.66 -0.58 -16.29
N LEU A 8 0.90 0.28 -15.62
CA LEU A 8 -0.52 0.50 -15.84
C LEU A 8 -0.73 1.95 -16.25
N ASP A 9 -1.40 2.15 -17.37
CA ASP A 9 -1.92 3.47 -17.74
C ASP A 9 -3.17 3.74 -16.90
N VAL A 10 -3.01 4.61 -15.90
CA VAL A 10 -4.08 4.94 -14.95
C VAL A 10 -4.62 6.34 -15.26
N LEU A 11 -5.93 6.43 -15.52
CA LEU A 11 -6.62 7.71 -15.60
C LEU A 11 -6.83 8.26 -14.19
N ILE A 12 -6.34 9.48 -13.93
CA ILE A 12 -6.62 10.19 -12.68
C ILE A 12 -8.00 10.84 -12.79
N ASN A 13 -8.96 10.29 -12.05
CA ASN A 13 -10.30 10.85 -11.89
C ASN A 13 -10.52 11.33 -10.44
N GLU A 14 -11.66 11.96 -10.18
CA GLU A 14 -11.99 12.51 -8.85
C GLU A 14 -12.04 11.42 -7.76
N GLU A 15 -12.56 10.24 -8.07
CA GLU A 15 -12.66 9.14 -7.12
C GLU A 15 -11.28 8.63 -6.69
N LEU A 16 -10.39 8.39 -7.66
CA LEU A 16 -9.02 7.96 -7.40
C LEU A 16 -8.22 9.04 -6.67
N LEU A 17 -8.40 10.31 -7.06
CA LEU A 17 -7.75 11.44 -6.41
C LEU A 17 -8.19 11.57 -4.95
N HIS A 18 -9.49 11.49 -4.69
CA HIS A 18 -10.06 11.51 -3.35
C HIS A 18 -9.51 10.36 -2.51
N LEU A 19 -9.57 9.12 -3.02
CA LEU A 19 -9.05 7.95 -2.34
C LEU A 19 -7.56 8.09 -2.00
N THR A 20 -6.76 8.58 -2.95
CA THR A 20 -5.33 8.83 -2.75
C THR A 20 -5.09 9.87 -1.67
N SER A 21 -5.86 10.97 -1.65
CA SER A 21 -5.74 12.03 -0.64
C SER A 21 -6.02 11.55 0.78
N VAL A 22 -7.04 10.69 0.94
CA VAL A 22 -7.43 10.13 2.25
C VAL A 22 -6.36 9.18 2.76
N ILE A 23 -5.81 8.33 1.88
CA ILE A 23 -4.71 7.44 2.24
C ILE A 23 -3.47 8.26 2.61
N ALA A 24 -3.11 9.26 1.79
CA ALA A 24 -1.97 10.15 2.03
C ALA A 24 -1.99 10.78 3.42
N LYS A 25 -3.15 11.32 3.80
CA LYS A 25 -3.36 11.89 5.14
C LYS A 25 -3.28 10.81 6.23
N THR A 26 -3.80 9.62 5.99
CA THR A 26 -3.82 8.56 7.01
C THR A 26 -2.42 8.04 7.30
N VAL A 27 -1.63 7.77 6.26
CA VAL A 27 -0.28 7.21 6.38
C VAL A 27 0.78 8.25 6.78
N SER A 28 0.45 9.55 6.77
CA SER A 28 1.33 10.58 7.31
C SER A 28 1.32 10.64 8.84
N TYR A 29 0.32 10.04 9.49
CA TYR A 29 0.31 9.88 10.94
C TYR A 29 1.16 8.67 11.35
N PRO A 30 1.97 8.78 12.41
CA PRO A 30 2.62 7.62 13.02
C PRO A 30 1.59 6.54 13.37
N CYS A 31 1.92 5.28 13.11
CA CYS A 31 1.02 4.14 13.31
C CYS A 31 -0.33 4.23 12.56
N GLY A 32 -0.41 5.01 11.48
CA GLY A 32 -1.61 5.14 10.66
C GLY A 32 -2.02 3.81 10.03
N ASN A 33 -3.26 3.38 10.28
CA ASN A 33 -3.83 2.16 9.69
C ASN A 33 -5.09 2.52 8.92
N ALA A 34 -5.30 1.88 7.75
CA ALA A 34 -6.46 2.13 6.89
C ALA A 34 -7.09 0.81 6.41
N LEU A 35 -8.42 0.75 6.40
CA LEU A 35 -9.19 -0.34 5.79
C LEU A 35 -9.95 0.19 4.56
N LEU A 36 -9.58 -0.29 3.38
CA LEU A 36 -10.14 0.20 2.10
C LEU A 36 -11.28 -0.72 1.60
N ILE A 37 -12.52 -0.30 1.84
CA ILE A 37 -13.73 -1.06 1.46
C ILE A 37 -14.33 -0.46 0.18
N GLY A 38 -14.74 -1.33 -0.75
CA GLY A 38 -15.42 -0.90 -1.98
C GLY A 38 -15.50 -2.01 -3.02
N LYS A 39 -16.14 -1.73 -4.15
CA LYS A 39 -16.25 -2.67 -5.29
C LYS A 39 -14.85 -2.98 -5.86
N SER A 40 -14.76 -4.07 -6.62
CA SER A 40 -13.54 -4.35 -7.39
C SER A 40 -13.41 -3.33 -8.52
N GLY A 41 -12.18 -2.92 -8.86
CA GLY A 41 -11.90 -2.01 -9.98
C GLY A 41 -11.88 -0.51 -9.66
N ILE A 42 -12.26 -0.07 -8.45
CA ILE A 42 -12.29 1.37 -8.08
C ILE A 42 -10.91 2.01 -7.83
N GLY A 43 -9.80 1.30 -8.10
CA GLY A 43 -8.45 1.86 -7.93
C GLY A 43 -7.85 1.82 -6.52
N ARG A 44 -8.39 1.03 -5.58
CA ARG A 44 -7.83 0.89 -4.20
C ARG A 44 -6.34 0.52 -4.19
N LYS A 45 -5.95 -0.49 -4.96
CA LYS A 45 -4.55 -0.92 -5.06
C LYS A 45 -3.69 0.14 -5.75
N SER A 46 -4.22 0.75 -6.81
CA SER A 46 -3.54 1.80 -7.57
C SER A 46 -3.27 3.02 -6.69
N ALA A 47 -4.25 3.47 -5.89
CA ALA A 47 -4.10 4.56 -4.93
C ALA A 47 -2.98 4.28 -3.90
N VAL A 48 -2.93 3.06 -3.34
CA VAL A 48 -1.87 2.65 -2.40
C VAL A 48 -0.49 2.65 -3.08
N LYS A 49 -0.38 2.18 -4.33
CA LYS A 49 0.87 2.23 -5.10
C LYS A 49 1.31 3.66 -5.39
N ILE A 50 0.38 4.52 -5.82
CA ILE A 50 0.65 5.93 -6.10
C ILE A 50 1.19 6.62 -4.84
N ILE A 51 0.50 6.51 -3.70
CA ILE A 51 0.95 7.19 -2.49
C ILE A 51 2.28 6.63 -1.97
N SER A 52 2.51 5.32 -2.09
CA SER A 52 3.80 4.72 -1.74
C SER A 52 4.93 5.30 -2.56
N ALA A 53 4.72 5.49 -3.88
CA ALA A 53 5.71 6.13 -4.74
C ALA A 53 5.92 7.60 -4.38
N LEU A 54 4.85 8.36 -4.16
CA LEU A 54 4.93 9.79 -3.81
C LEU A 54 5.64 10.04 -2.48
N GLN A 55 5.47 9.17 -1.49
CA GLN A 55 6.12 9.28 -0.18
C GLN A 55 7.49 8.59 -0.12
N SER A 56 7.99 8.05 -1.24
CA SER A 56 9.19 7.20 -1.26
C SER A 56 9.13 6.07 -0.23
N ALA A 57 7.92 5.58 0.05
CA ALA A 57 7.69 4.49 0.99
C ALA A 57 7.86 3.14 0.28
N LYS A 58 8.39 2.16 1.01
CA LYS A 58 8.49 0.78 0.53
C LYS A 58 7.16 0.06 0.71
N LEU A 59 6.43 -0.19 -0.38
CA LEU A 59 5.24 -1.02 -0.35
C LEU A 59 5.63 -2.49 -0.22
N ILE A 60 5.07 -3.17 0.79
CA ILE A 60 5.25 -4.61 1.00
C ILE A 60 3.90 -5.28 0.77
N VAL A 61 3.87 -6.27 -0.12
CA VAL A 61 2.69 -7.08 -0.39
C VAL A 61 3.01 -8.52 0.01
N PRO A 62 2.26 -9.13 0.94
CA PRO A 62 2.55 -10.48 1.38
C PRO A 62 2.24 -11.52 0.29
N VAL A 63 3.03 -12.59 0.25
CA VAL A 63 2.73 -13.76 -0.57
C VAL A 63 1.67 -14.60 0.13
N ASN A 64 0.59 -14.95 -0.58
CA ASN A 64 -0.61 -15.60 0.00
C ASN A 64 -0.43 -17.05 0.47
N GLU A 65 0.79 -17.60 0.40
CA GLU A 65 1.07 -19.01 0.72
C GLU A 65 1.85 -19.12 2.03
N GLN A 66 1.40 -20.00 2.94
CA GLN A 66 2.23 -20.41 4.08
C GLN A 66 3.32 -21.37 3.58
N PRO A 67 4.57 -21.29 4.06
CA PRO A 67 5.10 -20.49 5.18
C PRO A 67 5.56 -19.07 4.83
N ASN A 68 5.46 -18.66 3.57
CA ASN A 68 6.03 -17.40 3.06
C ASN A 68 5.45 -16.17 3.77
N PHE A 69 4.15 -16.17 4.08
CA PHE A 69 3.52 -15.10 4.86
C PHE A 69 4.21 -14.82 6.21
N ASN A 70 4.57 -15.87 6.96
CA ASN A 70 5.24 -15.70 8.26
C ASN A 70 6.66 -15.15 8.10
N ASN A 71 7.33 -15.51 7.00
CA ASN A 71 8.65 -14.98 6.68
C ASN A 71 8.56 -13.50 6.29
N ASP A 72 7.54 -13.11 5.52
CA ASP A 72 7.26 -11.72 5.16
C ASP A 72 7.04 -10.87 6.43
N LEU A 73 6.19 -11.35 7.35
CA LEU A 73 5.95 -10.66 8.63
C LEU A 73 7.23 -10.49 9.46
N LYS A 74 8.05 -11.53 9.57
CA LYS A 74 9.34 -11.45 10.27
C LYS A 74 10.28 -10.44 9.60
N ALA A 75 10.30 -10.39 8.26
CA ALA A 75 11.12 -9.44 7.52
C ALA A 75 10.66 -7.99 7.75
N VAL A 76 9.35 -7.73 7.73
CA VAL A 76 8.79 -6.40 8.02
C VAL A 76 9.08 -5.97 9.46
N SER A 77 8.89 -6.86 10.44
CA SER A 77 9.16 -6.55 11.85
C SER A 77 10.63 -6.16 12.08
N LYS A 78 11.57 -6.88 11.48
CA LYS A 78 13.00 -6.52 11.53
C LYS A 78 13.27 -5.15 10.89
N PHE A 79 12.63 -4.86 9.75
CA PHE A 79 12.78 -3.58 9.07
C PHE A 79 12.33 -2.40 9.96
N ILE A 80 11.16 -2.54 10.59
CA ILE A 80 10.57 -1.56 11.51
C ILE A 80 11.54 -1.28 12.67
N VAL A 81 12.01 -2.32 13.35
CA VAL A 81 12.94 -2.20 14.51
C VAL A 81 14.24 -1.52 14.11
N ASN A 82 14.85 -1.91 12.98
CA ASN A 82 16.13 -1.35 12.53
C ASN A 82 16.06 0.13 12.17
N HIS A 83 14.89 0.60 11.69
CA HIS A 83 14.70 1.99 11.26
C HIS A 83 13.98 2.84 12.31
N ARG A 84 13.68 2.29 13.50
CA ARG A 84 12.91 2.95 14.57
C ARG A 84 11.60 3.58 14.06
N LEU A 85 10.95 2.89 13.13
CA LEU A 85 9.69 3.33 12.55
C LEU A 85 8.57 2.94 13.51
N CYS A 86 8.17 3.85 14.39
CA CYS A 86 7.25 3.62 15.51
C CYS A 86 7.81 2.70 16.60
#